data_AF-E2C8F0-F1
#
_entry.id   AF-E2C8F0-F1
#
_cell.length_a   1.000
_cell.length_b   1.000
_cell.length_c   1.000
_cell.angle_alpha   90.00
_cell.angle_beta   90.00
_cell.angle_gamma   90.00
#
_symmetry.space_group_name_H-M   'P 1'
#
loop_
_entity.id
_entity.type
_entity.pdbx_description
1 polymer ?
#
loop_
_entity_poly.entity_id
_entity_poly.type
_entity_poly.pdbx_seq_one_letter_code
_entity_poly.pdbx_strand_id
1 'polypeptide(L)' 'QSYPRARPVRTDERIVVVAQSVRENPRISTRHRAQQLNTSRTSLRRILHKDLGLFA' A
#
# COMPACT_ATOMS: atom_id res chain seq x y z
N GLN A 1 -21.02 -1.81 20.79
CA GLN A 1 -19.58 -1.49 20.67
C GLN A 1 -19.12 -1.98 19.29
N SER A 2 -18.94 -1.07 18.33
CA SER A 2 -18.49 -1.44 16.99
C SER A 2 -16.96 -1.45 17.01
N TYR A 3 -16.36 -2.63 17.20
CA TYR A 3 -14.90 -2.76 17.10
C TYR A 3 -14.54 -2.45 15.64
N PRO A 4 -13.65 -1.47 15.38
CA PRO A 4 -13.18 -1.27 14.02
C PRO A 4 -12.56 -2.60 13.59
N ARG A 5 -13.09 -3.20 12.52
CA ARG A 5 -12.46 -4.36 11.88
C ARG A 5 -11.07 -3.91 11.46
N ALA A 6 -10.09 -4.09 12.33
CA ALA A 6 -8.68 -3.85 12.07
C ALA A 6 -8.34 -4.75 10.90
N ARG A 7 -8.37 -4.21 9.68
CA ARG A 7 -7.97 -4.94 8.50
C ARG A 7 -6.46 -5.03 8.60
N PRO A 8 -5.88 -6.22 8.85
CA PRO A 8 -4.44 -6.37 9.13
C PRO A 8 -3.53 -6.00 7.94
N VAL A 9 -4.13 -5.56 6.83
CA VAL A 9 -3.43 -5.26 5.57
C VAL A 9 -2.99 -3.80 5.47
N ARG A 10 -3.61 -2.89 6.23
CA ARG A 10 -3.26 -1.45 6.24
C ARG A 10 -2.80 -1.01 7.62
N THR A 11 -1.78 -1.66 8.15
CA THR A 11 -1.05 -1.12 9.30
C THR A 11 -0.27 0.12 8.85
N ASP A 12 -0.04 1.05 9.76
CA ASP A 12 0.74 2.27 9.47
C ASP A 12 2.14 1.93 8.94
N GLU A 13 2.75 0.87 9.48
CA GLU A 13 4.02 0.31 9.00
C GLU A 13 3.96 -0.06 7.51
N ARG A 14 2.90 -0.73 7.05
CA ARG A 14 2.75 -1.07 5.63
C ARG A 14 2.57 0.15 4.75
N ILE A 15 1.89 1.18 5.23
CA ILE A 15 1.73 2.45 4.51
C ILE A 15 3.09 3.11 4.32
N VAL A 16 3.91 3.16 5.39
CA VAL A 16 5.26 3.72 5.36
C VAL A 16 6.17 2.94 4.39
N VAL A 17 6.18 1.62 4.46
CA VAL A 17 6.99 0.77 3.56
C VAL A 17 6.58 0.98 2.09
N VAL A 18 5.28 1.05 1.80
CA VAL A 18 4.80 1.33 0.44
C VAL A 18 5.22 2.74 0.00
N ALA A 19 5.12 3.74 0.86
CA ALA A 19 5.50 5.11 0.55
C ALA A 19 7.02 5.22 0.26
N GLN A 20 7.85 4.55 1.04
CA GLN A 20 9.30 4.47 0.80
C GLN A 20 9.62 3.80 -0.54
N SER A 21 9.02 2.64 -0.81
CA SER A 21 9.19 1.94 -2.09
C SER A 21 8.81 2.80 -3.31
N VAL A 22 7.76 3.62 -3.19
CA VAL A 22 7.36 4.57 -4.25
C VAL A 22 8.38 5.69 -4.42
N ARG A 23 8.90 6.23 -3.30
CA ARG A 23 9.92 7.31 -3.33
C ARG A 23 11.25 6.84 -3.92
N GLU A 24 11.70 5.65 -3.53
CA GLU A 24 12.95 5.07 -4.01
C GLU A 24 12.89 4.73 -5.49
N ASN A 25 11.76 4.16 -5.93
CA ASN A 25 11.60 3.70 -7.30
C ASN A 25 10.18 3.96 -7.83
N PRO A 26 9.88 5.20 -8.28
CA PRO A 26 8.53 5.57 -8.72
C PRO A 26 8.11 4.86 -10.01
N ARG A 27 9.08 4.43 -10.84
CA ARG A 27 8.85 3.77 -12.13
C ARG A 27 8.44 2.30 -12.02
N ILE A 28 8.54 1.69 -10.85
CA ILE A 28 8.13 0.29 -10.66
C ILE A 28 6.62 0.18 -10.80
N SER A 29 6.17 -0.72 -11.69
CA SER A 29 4.75 -1.00 -11.87
C SER A 29 4.11 -1.48 -10.57
N THR A 30 2.85 -1.12 -10.34
CA THR A 30 2.06 -1.56 -9.19
C THR A 30 2.05 -3.09 -9.04
N ARG A 31 2.05 -3.82 -10.16
CA ARG A 31 2.13 -5.29 -10.16
C ARG A 31 3.43 -5.79 -9.54
N HIS A 32 4.56 -5.23 -9.98
CA HIS A 32 5.88 -5.66 -9.53
C HIS A 32 6.14 -5.26 -8.07
N ARG A 33 5.73 -4.04 -7.69
CA ARG A 33 5.79 -3.58 -6.28
C ARG A 33 4.97 -4.48 -5.35
N ALA A 34 3.78 -4.92 -5.79
CA ALA A 34 2.95 -5.82 -5.00
C ALA A 34 3.65 -7.16 -4.72
N GLN A 35 4.39 -7.67 -5.71
CA GLN A 35 5.18 -8.90 -5.56
C GLN A 35 6.36 -8.70 -4.60
N GLN A 36 7.10 -7.60 -4.73
CA GLN A 36 8.23 -7.28 -3.84
C GLN A 36 7.81 -7.10 -2.39
N LEU A 37 6.68 -6.44 -2.14
CA LEU A 37 6.17 -6.17 -0.81
C LEU A 37 5.28 -7.30 -0.26
N ASN A 38 5.23 -8.44 -0.96
CA ASN A 38 4.37 -9.60 -0.65
C ASN A 38 2.94 -9.18 -0.24
N THR A 39 2.34 -8.30 -1.04
CA THR A 39 1.01 -7.74 -0.78
C THR A 39 0.09 -7.96 -1.97
N SER A 40 -1.20 -8.02 -1.71
CA SER A 40 -2.18 -8.11 -2.80
C SER A 40 -2.22 -6.80 -3.60
N ARG A 41 -2.36 -6.91 -4.92
CA ARG A 41 -2.48 -5.73 -5.80
C ARG A 41 -3.63 -4.80 -5.40
N THR A 42 -4.74 -5.37 -4.94
CA THR A 42 -5.91 -4.62 -4.46
C THR A 42 -5.60 -3.82 -3.20
N SER A 43 -4.80 -4.37 -2.29
CA SER A 43 -4.37 -3.68 -1.07
C SER A 43 -3.32 -2.62 -1.36
N LEU A 44 -2.35 -2.92 -2.22
CA LEU A 44 -1.39 -1.92 -2.68
C LEU A 44 -2.09 -0.74 -3.38
N ARG A 45 -3.02 -1.01 -4.29
CA ARG A 45 -3.82 0.03 -4.95
C ARG A 45 -4.57 0.87 -3.92
N ARG A 46 -5.18 0.24 -2.93
CA ARG A 46 -5.87 0.95 -1.85
C ARG A 46 -4.92 1.86 -1.08
N ILE A 47 -3.73 1.40 -0.72
CA ILE A 47 -2.72 2.21 -0.03
C ILE A 47 -2.29 3.39 -0.89
N LEU A 48 -1.97 3.14 -2.16
CA LEU A 48 -1.56 4.19 -3.09
C LEU A 48 -2.64 5.27 -3.26
N HIS A 49 -3.88 4.89 -3.56
CA HIS A 49 -4.94 5.86 -3.86
C HIS A 49 -5.60 6.48 -2.61
N LYS A 50 -5.83 5.68 -1.55
CA LYS A 50 -6.61 6.14 -0.38
C LYS A 50 -5.73 6.68 0.74
N ASP A 51 -4.59 6.05 0.98
CA ASP A 51 -3.73 6.39 2.10
C ASP A 51 -2.63 7.39 1.68
N LEU A 52 -2.12 7.28 0.44
CA LEU A 52 -1.05 8.16 -0.08
C LEU A 52 -1.53 9.21 -1.09
N GLY A 53 -2.77 9.12 -1.59
CA GLY A 53 -3.31 10.06 -2.58
C GLY A 53 -2.58 10.05 -3.93
N LEU A 54 -1.90 8.95 -4.25
CA LEU A 54 -1.09 8.80 -5.46
C LEU A 54 -1.84 8.02 -6.54
N PHE A 55 -1.52 8.34 -7.79
CA PHE A 55 -2.03 7.65 -8.98
C PHE A 55 -3.56 7.65 -9.10
N ALA A 56 -4.21 8.76 -8.72
CA ALA A 56 -5.66 8.95 -8.65
C ALA A 56 -6.43 8.33 -9.83
#